data_AF-A0A2E0X9S2-F1
#
_entry.id   AF-A0A2E0X9S2-F1
#
_cell.length_a   1.000
_cell.length_b   1.000
_cell.length_c   1.000
_cell.angle_alpha   90.00
_cell.angle_beta   90.00
_cell.angle_gamma   90.00
#
_symmetry.space_group_name_H-M   'P 1'
#
loop_
_entity.id
_entity.type
_entity.pdbx_description
1 polymer ?
#
loop_
_entity_poly.entity_id
_entity_poly.type
_entity_poly.pdbx_seq_one_letter_code
_entity_poly.pdbx_strand_id
1 'polypeptide(L)'
;MNGIERRVDGLGWSIGYLAACAASMALAGFGHEASAALTAVSTRGQAFNELDGAISSTDVLQGLIATELPGDQGWHPANPAEADSLNANGLPAFTDGLGGFGGLTGLLNDFPDVGSPTKLIQYDLSAPTNIDQINILTGNRNNADGRIYSTFVIRYSTNNGSTFEPLGGFVRDFEGNIYTDTMGYYQSDPSGVINNETGIPGVTEDMANLVEIFDDASTPIATGVTNLQFDFYSVDNTLGENRDPFDGTNPFTGFDDGLSAAFVSPLVWEIDVFGSAAAADNADFDGNGRVDGGDFLQWQDNFPVTDMTAVLADGDANGDGNVDADDLAIWQTQYGSTASLTTAVGVPEPASLIMSSLLASALLGLRVRLS
;
A
#
# COMPACT_ATOMS: atom_id res chain seq x y z
N MET A 1 9.47 83.17 6.13
CA MET A 1 8.24 83.56 6.84
C MET A 1 7.24 84.04 5.81
N ASN A 2 5.95 83.69 5.98
CA ASN A 2 4.80 83.80 5.05
C ASN A 2 4.72 82.64 4.04
N GLY A 3 3.61 81.95 3.78
CA GLY A 3 2.23 81.89 4.33
C GLY A 3 1.55 80.70 3.63
N ILE A 4 0.97 79.74 4.35
CA ILE A 4 -0.48 79.48 4.55
C ILE A 4 -1.37 79.52 3.27
N GLU A 5 -1.82 78.31 2.90
CA GLU A 5 -3.13 77.84 2.40
C GLU A 5 -3.95 78.65 1.36
N ARG A 6 -4.46 77.99 0.30
CA ARG A 6 -5.78 77.29 0.21
C ARG A 6 -6.28 77.09 -1.24
N ARG A 7 -7.03 75.99 -1.42
CA ARG A 7 -8.16 75.71 -2.35
C ARG A 7 -7.85 75.46 -3.85
N VAL A 8 -8.13 74.27 -4.40
CA VAL A 8 -9.41 73.54 -4.63
C VAL A 8 -10.19 74.15 -5.81
N ASP A 9 -10.50 73.31 -6.79
CA ASP A 9 -11.76 73.18 -7.59
C ASP A 9 -11.44 72.15 -8.72
N GLY A 10 -12.17 71.07 -9.01
CA GLY A 10 -13.54 70.67 -8.73
C GLY A 10 -14.29 70.42 -10.06
N LEU A 11 -15.14 69.37 -10.09
CA LEU A 11 -16.19 69.01 -11.09
C LEU A 11 -15.75 68.01 -12.18
N GLY A 12 -16.40 66.87 -12.45
CA GLY A 12 -17.65 66.19 -12.04
C GLY A 12 -17.75 64.91 -12.92
N TRP A 13 -18.56 63.87 -12.67
CA TRP A 13 -20.00 63.83 -12.46
C TRP A 13 -20.44 62.51 -11.76
N SER A 14 -21.61 62.61 -11.16
CA SER A 14 -22.32 61.72 -10.22
C SER A 14 -23.05 60.51 -10.86
N ILE A 15 -23.38 59.48 -10.05
CA ILE A 15 -24.74 59.04 -9.66
C ILE A 15 -24.77 57.53 -9.31
N GLY A 16 -25.29 57.21 -8.11
CA GLY A 16 -26.22 56.07 -7.92
C GLY A 16 -25.84 54.99 -6.92
N TYR A 17 -26.36 55.10 -5.69
CA TYR A 17 -26.47 54.02 -4.69
C TYR A 17 -27.47 52.94 -5.15
N LEU A 18 -27.14 51.65 -4.95
CA LEU A 18 -28.08 50.59 -4.59
C LEU A 18 -27.32 49.44 -3.93
N ALA A 19 -27.77 49.07 -2.73
CA ALA A 19 -27.28 47.96 -1.94
C ALA A 19 -27.64 46.61 -2.57
N ALA A 20 -26.74 45.62 -2.52
CA ALA A 20 -27.08 44.20 -2.35
C ALA A 20 -25.83 43.33 -2.16
N CYS A 21 -25.96 42.40 -1.19
CA CYS A 21 -25.22 41.15 -1.03
C CYS A 21 -23.74 41.19 -0.63
N ALA A 22 -23.51 41.32 0.68
CA ALA A 22 -22.44 40.59 1.33
C ALA A 22 -22.80 39.08 1.30
N ALA A 23 -22.26 38.35 0.33
CA ALA A 23 -22.19 36.91 0.42
C ALA A 23 -20.99 36.58 1.31
N SER A 24 -21.29 36.18 2.55
CA SER A 24 -20.34 35.46 3.39
C SER A 24 -19.87 34.23 2.62
N MET A 25 -18.67 34.27 2.06
CA MET A 25 -17.98 33.07 1.64
C MET A 25 -17.53 32.42 2.94
N ALA A 26 -18.39 31.57 3.51
CA ALA A 26 -17.95 30.59 4.47
C ALA A 26 -16.90 29.76 3.74
N LEU A 27 -15.62 30.02 4.05
CA LEU A 27 -14.57 29.06 3.82
C LEU A 27 -14.99 27.86 4.67
N ALA A 28 -15.67 26.89 4.07
CA ALA A 28 -15.69 25.55 4.60
C ALA A 28 -14.24 25.09 4.50
N GLY A 29 -13.46 25.41 5.54
CA GLY A 29 -12.28 24.63 5.84
C GLY A 29 -12.80 23.24 6.11
N PHE A 30 -12.79 22.40 5.09
CA PHE A 30 -12.68 20.97 5.32
C PHE A 30 -11.36 20.83 6.07
N GLY A 31 -11.45 20.75 7.39
CA GLY A 31 -10.38 20.15 8.15
C GLY A 31 -10.33 18.71 7.66
N HIS A 32 -9.43 18.43 6.73
CA HIS A 32 -8.86 17.10 6.67
C HIS A 32 -8.20 16.94 8.04
N GLU A 33 -8.83 16.16 8.91
CA GLU A 33 -8.09 15.58 10.01
C GLU A 33 -6.92 14.84 9.37
N ALA A 34 -5.70 15.19 9.80
CA ALA A 34 -4.50 14.56 9.29
C ALA A 34 -4.53 13.10 9.76
N SER A 35 -5.03 12.20 8.91
CA SER A 35 -4.67 10.80 8.99
C SER A 35 -3.15 10.72 8.93
N ALA A 36 -2.55 9.87 9.77
CA ALA A 36 -1.10 9.68 9.73
C ALA A 36 -0.70 9.25 8.31
N ALA A 37 0.33 9.89 7.76
CA ALA A 37 0.74 9.62 6.39
C ALA A 37 1.50 8.30 6.35
N LEU A 38 1.09 7.40 5.46
CA LEU A 38 1.85 6.23 5.03
C LEU A 38 3.34 6.59 4.88
N THR A 39 4.19 5.79 5.50
CA THR A 39 5.64 5.93 5.46
C THR A 39 6.23 4.88 4.53
N ALA A 40 7.15 5.31 3.65
CA ALA A 40 8.00 4.40 2.89
C ALA A 40 9.46 4.58 3.29
N VAL A 41 10.15 3.46 3.52
CA VAL A 41 11.58 3.41 3.82
C VAL A 41 12.28 2.53 2.80
N SER A 42 13.40 3.00 2.26
CA SER A 42 14.28 2.20 1.41
C SER A 42 15.53 1.80 2.17
N THR A 43 15.87 0.51 2.07
CA THR A 43 17.09 -0.08 2.60
C THR A 43 17.89 -0.71 1.45
N ARG A 44 19.17 -0.35 1.32
CA ARG A 44 20.06 -0.90 0.29
C ARG A 44 20.98 -1.98 0.87
N GLY A 45 21.24 -3.02 0.09
CA GLY A 45 22.14 -4.13 0.42
C GLY A 45 23.35 -4.16 -0.50
N GLN A 46 24.55 -4.27 0.06
CA GLN A 46 25.82 -4.37 -0.66
C GLN A 46 25.98 -5.70 -1.39
N ALA A 47 25.33 -6.76 -0.88
CA ALA A 47 25.26 -8.05 -1.56
C ALA A 47 23.83 -8.33 -2.02
N PHE A 48 23.70 -9.07 -3.14
CA PHE A 48 22.40 -9.39 -3.74
C PHE A 48 21.45 -10.13 -2.78
N ASN A 49 21.99 -10.81 -1.76
CA ASN A 49 21.23 -11.58 -0.79
C ASN A 49 21.30 -11.01 0.64
N GLU A 50 21.81 -9.79 0.81
CA GLU A 50 21.92 -9.18 2.13
C GLU A 50 20.55 -8.89 2.75
N LEU A 51 19.56 -8.64 1.91
CA LEU A 51 18.19 -8.31 2.30
C LEU A 51 17.24 -9.52 2.29
N ASP A 52 17.72 -10.74 1.97
CA ASP A 52 16.90 -11.96 1.94
C ASP A 52 16.21 -12.25 3.28
N GLY A 53 16.75 -11.74 4.40
CA GLY A 53 16.14 -11.88 5.72
C GLY A 53 14.83 -11.11 5.90
N ALA A 54 14.49 -10.19 4.99
CA ALA A 54 13.24 -9.45 4.98
C ALA A 54 12.14 -10.16 4.15
N ILE A 55 12.50 -11.15 3.34
CA ILE A 55 11.57 -11.93 2.52
C ILE A 55 10.72 -12.82 3.43
N SER A 56 9.41 -12.81 3.19
CA SER A 56 8.46 -13.68 3.89
C SER A 56 8.05 -14.85 3.02
N SER A 57 8.00 -16.05 3.60
CA SER A 57 7.44 -17.21 2.90
C SER A 57 5.98 -17.52 3.29
N THR A 58 5.33 -16.60 3.98
CA THR A 58 4.01 -16.77 4.62
C THR A 58 3.18 -15.48 4.59
N ASP A 59 3.48 -14.58 3.66
CA ASP A 59 2.72 -13.35 3.46
C ASP A 59 1.39 -13.64 2.71
N VAL A 60 0.61 -12.60 2.45
CA VAL A 60 -0.72 -12.69 1.81
C VAL A 60 -0.61 -13.10 0.34
N LEU A 61 0.45 -12.70 -0.36
CA LEU A 61 0.63 -12.99 -1.78
C LEU A 61 1.38 -14.29 -2.06
N GLN A 62 2.02 -14.92 -1.06
CA GLN A 62 2.80 -16.14 -1.23
C GLN A 62 2.13 -17.16 -2.18
N GLY A 63 2.81 -17.42 -3.31
CA GLY A 63 2.43 -18.43 -4.30
C GLY A 63 1.27 -18.01 -5.21
N LEU A 64 0.70 -16.82 -5.05
CA LEU A 64 -0.24 -16.26 -6.01
C LEU A 64 0.48 -15.83 -7.27
N ILE A 65 -0.13 -16.11 -8.42
CA ILE A 65 0.35 -15.64 -9.72
C ILE A 65 -0.50 -14.46 -10.13
N ALA A 66 0.14 -13.31 -10.36
CA ALA A 66 -0.56 -12.11 -10.78
C ALA A 66 -1.21 -12.29 -12.16
N THR A 67 -2.23 -11.50 -12.44
CA THR A 67 -2.76 -11.32 -13.80
C THR A 67 -2.12 -10.09 -14.42
N GLU A 68 -1.56 -10.23 -15.63
CA GLU A 68 -1.09 -9.09 -16.43
C GLU A 68 -2.28 -8.29 -16.95
N LEU A 69 -2.28 -6.98 -16.70
CA LEU A 69 -3.40 -6.09 -17.02
C LEU A 69 -3.33 -5.56 -18.47
N PRO A 70 -4.45 -5.10 -19.04
CA PRO A 70 -4.43 -4.43 -20.34
C PRO A 70 -3.47 -3.24 -20.36
N GLY A 71 -2.56 -3.23 -21.33
CA GLY A 71 -1.51 -2.20 -21.43
C GLY A 71 -0.14 -2.65 -20.93
N ASP A 72 -0.02 -3.85 -20.33
CA ASP A 72 1.27 -4.46 -20.00
C ASP A 72 2.15 -4.59 -21.25
N GLN A 73 3.42 -4.19 -21.13
CA GLN A 73 4.36 -4.19 -22.24
C GLN A 73 5.14 -5.53 -22.36
N GLY A 74 4.75 -6.54 -21.60
CA GLY A 74 5.39 -7.85 -21.58
C GLY A 74 6.66 -7.87 -20.74
N TRP A 75 7.53 -8.83 -21.02
CA TRP A 75 8.83 -8.98 -20.35
C TRP A 75 9.97 -8.54 -21.25
N HIS A 76 11.11 -8.22 -20.65
CA HIS A 76 12.33 -7.99 -21.42
C HIS A 76 12.66 -9.22 -22.27
N PRO A 77 13.09 -9.07 -23.55
CA PRO A 77 13.42 -10.21 -24.43
C PRO A 77 14.52 -11.15 -23.92
N ALA A 78 15.33 -10.71 -22.96
CA ALA A 78 16.32 -11.57 -22.30
C ALA A 78 15.76 -12.38 -21.13
N ASN A 79 14.67 -11.90 -20.49
CA ASN A 79 14.04 -12.64 -19.40
C ASN A 79 13.38 -13.90 -19.98
N PRO A 80 13.67 -15.10 -19.44
CA PRO A 80 12.99 -16.33 -19.85
C PRO A 80 11.46 -16.28 -19.82
N ALA A 81 10.89 -15.34 -19.07
CA ALA A 81 9.45 -15.09 -19.00
C ALA A 81 8.86 -14.40 -20.25
N GLU A 82 9.67 -13.90 -21.20
CA GLU A 82 9.15 -13.26 -22.43
C GLU A 82 8.25 -14.16 -23.26
N ALA A 83 8.59 -15.44 -23.37
CA ALA A 83 7.78 -16.40 -24.10
C ALA A 83 6.66 -17.00 -23.25
N ASP A 84 6.77 -16.93 -21.92
CA ASP A 84 5.86 -17.55 -20.96
C ASP A 84 5.99 -16.87 -19.60
N SER A 85 5.04 -15.99 -19.27
CA SER A 85 5.01 -15.26 -18.00
C SER A 85 4.98 -16.17 -16.75
N LEU A 86 4.62 -17.45 -16.90
CA LEU A 86 4.63 -18.46 -15.83
C LEU A 86 5.99 -19.11 -15.61
N ASN A 87 7.02 -18.70 -16.36
CA ASN A 87 8.40 -19.08 -16.04
C ASN A 87 8.76 -18.61 -14.62
N ALA A 88 9.58 -19.37 -13.89
CA ALA A 88 10.02 -19.01 -12.54
C ALA A 88 10.80 -17.68 -12.45
N ASN A 89 11.22 -17.07 -13.56
CA ASN A 89 11.82 -15.72 -13.59
C ASN A 89 10.81 -14.60 -13.85
N GLY A 90 9.54 -14.95 -14.09
CA GLY A 90 8.44 -14.07 -14.44
C GLY A 90 7.52 -13.78 -13.25
N LEU A 91 6.20 -13.91 -13.45
CA LEU A 91 5.19 -13.62 -12.42
C LEU A 91 5.35 -14.46 -11.14
N PRO A 92 5.69 -15.77 -11.20
CA PRO A 92 5.93 -16.54 -9.99
C PRO A 92 7.06 -16.00 -9.12
N ALA A 93 8.06 -15.33 -9.71
CA ALA A 93 9.20 -14.82 -8.94
C ALA A 93 8.77 -13.77 -7.91
N PHE A 94 7.70 -13.03 -8.17
CA PHE A 94 7.28 -11.93 -7.31
C PHE A 94 6.68 -12.39 -5.98
N THR A 95 6.40 -13.68 -5.81
CA THR A 95 5.66 -14.21 -4.65
C THR A 95 6.15 -15.59 -4.23
N ASP A 96 7.35 -15.99 -4.63
CA ASP A 96 7.87 -17.33 -4.34
C ASP A 96 8.62 -17.43 -3.01
N GLY A 97 8.92 -16.30 -2.37
CA GLY A 97 9.65 -16.23 -1.11
C GLY A 97 11.12 -16.61 -1.25
N LEU A 98 11.70 -16.50 -2.46
CA LEU A 98 13.09 -16.88 -2.76
C LEU A 98 13.95 -15.71 -3.23
N GLY A 99 13.35 -14.56 -3.57
CA GLY A 99 14.04 -13.39 -4.07
C GLY A 99 14.78 -13.62 -5.41
N GLY A 100 15.92 -12.96 -5.60
CA GLY A 100 16.68 -12.94 -6.86
C GLY A 100 17.41 -14.24 -7.21
N PHE A 101 16.70 -15.31 -7.55
CA PHE A 101 17.27 -16.64 -7.80
C PHE A 101 18.20 -16.69 -9.04
N GLY A 102 17.88 -15.96 -10.10
CA GLY A 102 18.57 -15.92 -11.38
C GLY A 102 19.05 -14.52 -11.78
N GLY A 103 20.04 -14.45 -12.67
CA GLY A 103 20.61 -13.16 -13.12
C GLY A 103 19.64 -12.28 -13.92
N LEU A 104 18.49 -12.80 -14.34
CA LEU A 104 17.45 -12.07 -15.07
C LEU A 104 16.07 -12.22 -14.41
N THR A 105 16.02 -12.76 -13.20
CA THR A 105 14.78 -12.91 -12.43
C THR A 105 14.14 -11.55 -12.26
N GLY A 106 12.87 -11.45 -12.64
CA GLY A 106 12.12 -10.21 -12.47
C GLY A 106 12.49 -9.07 -13.40
N LEU A 107 13.38 -9.28 -14.39
CA LEU A 107 13.76 -8.24 -15.34
C LEU A 107 12.55 -7.84 -16.20
N LEU A 108 12.03 -6.64 -15.96
CA LEU A 108 10.86 -6.08 -16.66
C LEU A 108 11.27 -5.48 -18.01
N ASN A 109 10.29 -5.18 -18.87
CA ASN A 109 10.55 -4.75 -20.25
C ASN A 109 11.25 -3.39 -20.34
N ASP A 110 12.37 -3.30 -21.05
CA ASP A 110 13.08 -2.03 -21.25
C ASP A 110 12.34 -1.15 -22.30
N PHE A 111 12.63 0.14 -22.28
CA PHE A 111 12.19 1.15 -23.24
C PHE A 111 10.68 1.33 -23.37
N PRO A 112 9.91 1.46 -22.26
CA PRO A 112 8.53 1.90 -22.38
C PRO A 112 8.46 3.32 -22.95
N ASP A 113 7.30 3.69 -23.50
CA ASP A 113 7.01 5.10 -23.80
C ASP A 113 7.15 5.93 -22.51
N VAL A 114 7.63 7.18 -22.63
CA VAL A 114 7.85 8.08 -21.48
C VAL A 114 6.59 8.16 -20.61
N GLY A 115 6.77 8.00 -19.31
CA GLY A 115 5.71 8.02 -18.30
C GLY A 115 4.77 6.81 -18.31
N SER A 116 5.05 5.78 -19.10
CA SER A 116 4.26 4.56 -19.14
C SER A 116 4.87 3.46 -18.27
N PRO A 117 4.06 2.65 -17.58
CA PRO A 117 4.58 1.50 -16.83
C PRO A 117 5.22 0.46 -17.76
N THR A 118 6.25 -0.21 -17.27
CA THR A 118 6.85 -1.39 -17.91
C THR A 118 6.08 -2.67 -17.60
N LYS A 119 5.47 -2.74 -16.40
CA LYS A 119 4.72 -3.90 -15.93
C LYS A 119 3.45 -3.45 -15.23
N LEU A 120 2.31 -4.03 -15.61
CA LEU A 120 1.02 -3.81 -14.96
C LEU A 120 0.43 -5.15 -14.52
N ILE A 121 0.33 -5.35 -13.22
CA ILE A 121 -0.14 -6.62 -12.65
C ILE A 121 -1.19 -6.43 -11.57
N GLN A 122 -2.04 -7.44 -11.41
CA GLN A 122 -3.04 -7.51 -10.35
C GLN A 122 -2.98 -8.84 -9.61
N TYR A 123 -3.11 -8.79 -8.29
CA TYR A 123 -3.37 -9.94 -7.44
C TYR A 123 -4.82 -9.89 -6.94
N ASP A 124 -5.51 -11.02 -7.07
CA ASP A 124 -6.84 -11.23 -6.50
C ASP A 124 -6.67 -12.00 -5.19
N LEU A 125 -7.07 -11.37 -4.08
CA LEU A 125 -6.93 -11.98 -2.76
C LEU A 125 -8.02 -13.02 -2.54
N SER A 126 -7.67 -14.11 -1.85
CA SER A 126 -8.61 -15.22 -1.62
C SER A 126 -9.80 -14.86 -0.72
N ALA A 127 -9.67 -13.79 0.06
CA ALA A 127 -10.70 -13.19 0.90
C ALA A 127 -10.35 -11.70 1.14
N PRO A 128 -11.33 -10.86 1.52
CA PRO A 128 -11.05 -9.51 2.00
C PRO A 128 -9.99 -9.53 3.11
N THR A 129 -8.97 -8.69 2.97
CA THR A 129 -7.78 -8.69 3.83
C THR A 129 -7.44 -7.27 4.25
N ASN A 130 -7.20 -7.08 5.55
CA ASN A 130 -6.63 -5.86 6.09
C ASN A 130 -5.11 -5.90 5.88
N ILE A 131 -4.57 -4.93 5.14
CA ILE A 131 -3.15 -4.85 4.80
C ILE A 131 -2.44 -4.00 5.84
N ASP A 132 -1.36 -4.51 6.42
CA ASP A 132 -0.57 -3.83 7.45
C ASP A 132 0.72 -3.22 6.88
N GLN A 133 1.36 -3.92 5.94
CA GLN A 133 2.63 -3.51 5.33
C GLN A 133 2.79 -4.15 3.95
N ILE A 134 3.45 -3.44 3.02
CA ILE A 134 3.87 -3.97 1.73
C ILE A 134 5.38 -3.77 1.57
N ASN A 135 6.08 -4.83 1.18
CA ASN A 135 7.50 -4.80 0.87
C ASN A 135 7.73 -5.11 -0.60
N ILE A 136 8.60 -4.34 -1.25
CA ILE A 136 9.05 -4.61 -2.62
C ILE A 136 10.57 -4.76 -2.60
N LEU A 137 11.06 -5.95 -2.98
CA LEU A 137 12.47 -6.22 -3.14
C LEU A 137 12.85 -6.14 -4.62
N THR A 138 13.82 -5.31 -4.92
CA THR A 138 14.45 -5.23 -6.24
C THR A 138 15.96 -5.45 -6.11
N GLY A 139 16.61 -5.80 -7.21
CA GLY A 139 18.06 -5.94 -7.19
C GLY A 139 18.67 -6.32 -8.52
N ASN A 140 19.98 -6.42 -8.57
CA ASN A 140 20.69 -6.85 -9.75
C ASN A 140 21.87 -7.73 -9.33
N ARG A 141 21.73 -9.03 -9.60
CA ARG A 141 22.71 -10.03 -9.20
C ARG A 141 23.98 -9.99 -10.06
N ASN A 142 23.88 -9.46 -11.27
CA ASN A 142 25.00 -9.41 -12.20
C ASN A 142 25.84 -8.15 -11.98
N ASN A 143 25.22 -7.06 -11.51
CA ASN A 143 25.92 -5.80 -11.35
C ASN A 143 25.31 -4.86 -10.30
N ALA A 144 26.12 -4.01 -9.69
CA ALA A 144 25.69 -2.96 -8.77
C ALA A 144 25.37 -1.66 -9.54
N ASP A 145 24.31 -1.71 -10.36
CA ASP A 145 23.93 -0.63 -11.25
C ASP A 145 22.57 -0.03 -10.88
N GLY A 146 22.08 0.96 -11.63
CA GLY A 146 20.82 1.66 -11.33
C GLY A 146 19.57 0.78 -11.42
N ARG A 147 19.66 -0.45 -11.94
CA ARG A 147 18.50 -1.36 -12.04
C ARG A 147 18.08 -1.96 -10.69
N ILE A 148 18.83 -1.70 -9.62
CA ILE A 148 18.40 -2.05 -8.26
C ILE A 148 17.27 -1.14 -7.76
N TYR A 149 17.11 0.06 -8.32
CA TYR A 149 16.06 0.99 -7.90
C TYR A 149 14.69 0.51 -8.33
N SER A 150 13.66 1.10 -7.75
CA SER A 150 12.29 0.80 -8.13
C SER A 150 11.40 2.03 -8.08
N THR A 151 10.55 2.18 -9.08
CA THR A 151 9.48 3.17 -9.14
C THR A 151 8.18 2.44 -9.45
N PHE A 152 7.14 2.67 -8.65
CA PHE A 152 5.89 1.94 -8.83
C PHE A 152 4.69 2.70 -8.27
N VAL A 153 3.51 2.35 -8.76
CA VAL A 153 2.22 2.80 -8.23
C VAL A 153 1.46 1.60 -7.67
N ILE A 154 0.92 1.75 -6.45
CA ILE A 154 0.07 0.74 -5.82
C ILE A 154 -1.37 1.25 -5.77
N ARG A 155 -2.30 0.39 -6.19
CA ARG A 155 -3.75 0.61 -6.01
C ARG A 155 -4.38 -0.61 -5.38
N TYR A 156 -5.47 -0.40 -4.67
CA TYR A 156 -6.24 -1.48 -4.06
C TYR A 156 -7.72 -1.35 -4.39
N SER A 157 -8.42 -2.47 -4.33
CA SER A 157 -9.88 -2.51 -4.43
C SER A 157 -10.43 -3.20 -3.20
N THR A 158 -11.59 -2.75 -2.72
CA THR A 158 -12.38 -3.39 -1.67
C THR A 158 -13.67 -4.01 -2.21
N ASN A 159 -13.91 -3.90 -3.52
CA ASN A 159 -15.16 -4.27 -4.17
C ASN A 159 -14.97 -5.23 -5.35
N ASN A 160 -14.07 -6.20 -5.18
CA ASN A 160 -13.75 -7.25 -6.14
C ASN A 160 -13.30 -6.71 -7.50
N GLY A 161 -12.53 -5.62 -7.49
CA GLY A 161 -11.92 -5.03 -8.68
C GLY A 161 -12.86 -4.16 -9.49
N SER A 162 -14.00 -3.73 -8.93
CA SER A 162 -14.94 -2.84 -9.62
C SER A 162 -14.41 -1.41 -9.69
N THR A 163 -13.81 -0.92 -8.60
CA THR A 163 -13.07 0.35 -8.53
C THR A 163 -11.75 0.15 -7.80
N PHE A 164 -10.80 1.05 -8.05
CA PHE A 164 -9.47 1.02 -7.46
C PHE A 164 -9.11 2.38 -6.92
N GLU A 165 -8.61 2.40 -5.68
CA GLU A 165 -8.12 3.59 -5.00
C GLU A 165 -6.59 3.53 -4.87
N PRO A 166 -5.89 4.67 -4.93
CA PRO A 166 -4.46 4.72 -4.69
C PRO A 166 -4.13 4.38 -3.24
N LEU A 167 -3.14 3.51 -3.01
CA LEU A 167 -2.66 3.20 -1.66
C LEU A 167 -1.67 4.26 -1.19
N GLY A 168 -2.18 5.40 -0.67
CA GLY A 168 -1.37 6.54 -0.20
C GLY A 168 -0.23 6.88 -1.15
N GLY A 169 0.88 7.44 -0.69
CA GLY A 169 2.02 7.63 -1.59
C GLY A 169 3.09 8.49 -0.96
N PHE A 170 4.34 8.23 -1.34
CA PHE A 170 5.49 8.83 -0.70
C PHE A 170 6.65 9.03 -1.68
N VAL A 171 7.09 10.27 -1.83
CA VAL A 171 8.32 10.61 -2.57
C VAL A 171 9.16 11.57 -1.73
N ARG A 172 10.48 11.29 -1.68
CA ARG A 172 11.48 12.23 -1.16
C ARG A 172 12.22 12.88 -2.32
N ASP A 173 12.44 14.19 -2.23
CA ASP A 173 13.43 14.85 -3.08
C ASP A 173 14.85 14.69 -2.52
N PHE A 174 15.84 15.19 -3.26
CA PHE A 174 17.25 15.15 -2.87
C PHE A 174 17.54 15.94 -1.59
N GLU A 175 16.76 16.99 -1.32
CA GLU A 175 16.79 17.76 -0.08
C GLU A 175 16.10 17.07 1.12
N GLY A 176 15.45 15.93 0.90
CA GLY A 176 14.75 15.14 1.89
C GLY A 176 13.36 15.67 2.26
N ASN A 177 12.82 16.61 1.47
CA ASN A 177 11.42 17.03 1.60
C ASN A 177 10.50 15.86 1.22
N ILE A 178 9.41 15.74 1.97
CA ILE A 178 8.45 14.65 1.82
C ILE A 178 7.21 15.18 1.12
N TYR A 179 6.77 14.47 0.08
CA TYR A 179 5.49 14.70 -0.58
C TYR A 179 4.47 13.67 -0.11
N THR A 180 3.38 14.14 0.52
CA THR A 180 2.36 13.32 1.19
C THR A 180 0.99 13.47 0.51
N ASP A 181 0.86 13.02 -0.74
CA ASP A 181 -0.40 12.76 -1.48
C ASP A 181 -0.07 12.40 -2.96
N THR A 182 0.78 11.40 -3.17
CA THR A 182 1.32 11.09 -4.53
C THR A 182 0.49 10.06 -5.28
N MET A 183 -0.80 9.90 -4.94
CA MET A 183 -1.75 9.03 -5.66
C MET A 183 -1.25 7.59 -5.94
N GLY A 184 -0.66 6.95 -4.94
CA GLY A 184 -0.17 5.58 -5.01
C GLY A 184 1.30 5.48 -5.43
N TYR A 185 1.95 6.59 -5.80
CA TYR A 185 3.30 6.59 -6.36
C TYR A 185 4.38 6.54 -5.29
N TYR A 186 5.31 5.59 -5.47
CA TYR A 186 6.48 5.35 -4.63
C TYR A 186 7.73 5.27 -5.49
N GLN A 187 8.85 5.69 -4.90
CA GLN A 187 10.18 5.56 -5.48
C GLN A 187 11.14 5.13 -4.37
N SER A 188 12.02 4.16 -4.65
CA SER A 188 12.95 3.66 -3.62
C SER A 188 13.90 4.74 -3.14
N ASP A 189 14.42 5.54 -4.07
CA ASP A 189 15.41 6.58 -3.81
C ASP A 189 15.06 7.84 -4.61
N PRO A 190 15.39 9.05 -4.13
CA PRO A 190 15.19 10.27 -4.91
C PRO A 190 15.85 10.21 -6.29
N SER A 191 15.26 10.90 -7.28
CA SER A 191 15.93 11.15 -8.56
C SER A 191 17.30 11.82 -8.36
N GLY A 192 18.28 11.44 -9.17
CA GLY A 192 19.67 11.89 -9.10
C GLY A 192 20.57 11.08 -8.16
N VAL A 193 20.03 10.15 -7.36
CA VAL A 193 20.86 9.24 -6.54
C VAL A 193 21.57 8.22 -7.45
N ILE A 194 22.86 7.99 -7.22
CA ILE A 194 23.71 7.14 -8.07
C ILE A 194 24.04 5.83 -7.36
N ASN A 195 23.79 4.70 -8.04
CA ASN A 195 24.30 3.37 -7.73
C ASN A 195 25.07 2.85 -8.94
N ASN A 196 26.39 2.76 -8.86
CA ASN A 196 27.19 2.50 -10.06
C ASN A 196 28.47 1.70 -9.75
N GLU A 197 28.66 0.63 -10.52
CA GLU A 197 29.89 -0.15 -10.67
C GLU A 197 31.02 0.69 -11.33
N THR A 198 31.47 1.77 -10.68
CA THR A 198 32.56 2.60 -11.22
C THR A 198 33.95 2.15 -10.75
N GLY A 199 34.04 1.24 -9.78
CA GLY A 199 35.31 0.91 -9.13
C GLY A 199 35.98 2.11 -8.47
N ILE A 200 35.22 3.19 -8.20
CA ILE A 200 35.66 4.38 -7.49
C ILE A 200 35.31 4.20 -6.01
N PRO A 201 36.30 4.13 -5.09
CA PRO A 201 36.03 4.01 -3.67
C PRO A 201 35.17 5.18 -3.15
N GLY A 202 33.97 4.88 -2.65
CA GLY A 202 33.06 5.85 -2.02
C GLY A 202 31.74 6.11 -2.76
N VAL A 203 31.51 5.50 -3.91
CA VAL A 203 30.14 5.34 -4.47
C VAL A 203 29.50 4.06 -3.93
N THR A 204 28.18 4.03 -3.82
CA THR A 204 27.48 2.80 -3.41
C THR A 204 27.49 1.78 -4.55
N GLU A 205 27.89 0.56 -4.21
CA GLU A 205 27.89 -0.62 -5.08
C GLU A 205 26.84 -1.60 -4.52
N ASP A 206 25.62 -1.11 -4.30
CA ASP A 206 24.55 -1.90 -3.73
C ASP A 206 23.95 -2.79 -4.84
N MET A 207 23.58 -4.02 -4.47
CA MET A 207 23.05 -5.04 -5.39
C MET A 207 21.57 -5.33 -5.15
N ALA A 208 21.00 -4.82 -4.06
CA ALA A 208 19.59 -5.00 -3.70
C ALA A 208 19.03 -3.73 -3.04
N ASN A 209 17.72 -3.51 -3.19
CA ASN A 209 16.96 -2.45 -2.57
C ASN A 209 15.63 -3.01 -2.08
N LEU A 210 15.28 -2.72 -0.84
CA LEU A 210 14.00 -3.08 -0.24
C LEU A 210 13.25 -1.80 0.08
N VAL A 211 12.05 -1.66 -0.49
CA VAL A 211 11.09 -0.61 -0.10
C VAL A 211 10.05 -1.21 0.84
N GLU A 212 9.95 -0.69 2.05
CA GLU A 212 8.94 -1.06 3.05
C GLU A 212 7.91 0.06 3.18
N ILE A 213 6.62 -0.26 3.02
CA ILE A 213 5.50 0.69 3.07
C ILE A 213 4.60 0.30 4.23
N PHE A 214 4.49 1.16 5.23
CA PHE A 214 3.77 0.91 6.48
C PHE A 214 3.29 2.22 7.10
N ASP A 215 2.46 2.13 8.14
CA ASP A 215 2.12 3.25 9.00
C ASP A 215 2.53 2.89 10.44
N ASP A 216 3.40 3.71 11.04
CA ASP A 216 3.94 3.51 12.38
C ASP A 216 3.01 4.01 13.50
N ALA A 217 1.97 4.75 13.14
CA ALA A 217 0.96 5.28 14.04
C ALA A 217 -0.34 4.47 14.04
N SER A 218 -0.74 3.90 12.89
CA SER A 218 -1.95 3.11 12.74
C SER A 218 -1.83 1.97 11.72
N THR A 219 -2.09 0.74 12.13
CA THR A 219 -2.34 -0.40 11.23
C THR A 219 -3.79 -0.87 11.40
N PRO A 220 -4.48 -1.30 10.33
CA PRO A 220 -3.99 -1.56 8.98
C PRO A 220 -3.88 -0.30 8.09
N ILE A 221 -3.02 -0.34 7.06
CA ILE A 221 -2.87 0.72 6.05
C ILE A 221 -3.97 0.73 4.98
N ALA A 222 -4.69 -0.39 4.82
CA ALA A 222 -5.92 -0.49 4.04
C ALA A 222 -6.78 -1.64 4.57
N THR A 223 -8.09 -1.44 4.67
CA THR A 223 -9.05 -2.44 5.18
C THR A 223 -9.81 -3.11 4.04
N GLY A 224 -10.25 -4.36 4.25
CA GLY A 224 -11.19 -5.05 3.35
C GLY A 224 -10.67 -5.24 1.91
N VAL A 225 -9.36 -5.26 1.69
CA VAL A 225 -8.77 -5.33 0.36
C VAL A 225 -9.08 -6.68 -0.29
N THR A 226 -9.62 -6.63 -1.50
CA THR A 226 -9.92 -7.79 -2.35
C THR A 226 -8.94 -7.93 -3.51
N ASN A 227 -8.35 -6.82 -3.97
CA ASN A 227 -7.39 -6.83 -5.08
C ASN A 227 -6.28 -5.81 -4.85
N LEU A 228 -5.07 -6.14 -5.27
CA LEU A 228 -3.91 -5.24 -5.31
C LEU A 228 -3.40 -5.11 -6.72
N GLN A 229 -3.16 -3.89 -7.18
CA GLN A 229 -2.53 -3.59 -8.46
C GLN A 229 -1.18 -2.93 -8.25
N PHE A 230 -0.22 -3.32 -9.08
CA PHE A 230 1.11 -2.74 -9.13
C PHE A 230 1.42 -2.33 -10.57
N ASP A 231 1.69 -1.05 -10.76
CA ASP A 231 2.27 -0.52 -12.00
C ASP A 231 3.74 -0.24 -11.73
N PHE A 232 4.64 -1.06 -12.27
CA PHE A 232 6.07 -0.80 -12.20
C PHE A 232 6.50 0.07 -13.37
N TYR A 233 7.34 1.06 -13.09
CA TYR A 233 7.87 1.98 -14.07
C TYR A 233 9.33 1.68 -14.39
N SER A 234 9.81 2.27 -15.48
CA SER A 234 11.23 2.31 -15.79
C SER A 234 12.00 3.01 -14.68
N VAL A 235 13.24 2.59 -14.53
CA VAL A 235 14.34 3.27 -13.84
C VAL A 235 15.39 3.70 -14.88
N ASP A 236 16.46 4.37 -14.45
CA ASP A 236 17.59 4.64 -15.35
C ASP A 236 18.85 3.91 -14.85
N ASN A 237 19.73 3.62 -15.79
CA ASN A 237 21.06 3.07 -15.53
C ASN A 237 22.15 3.85 -16.28
N THR A 238 21.79 4.98 -16.87
CA THR A 238 22.73 5.94 -17.43
C THR A 238 23.58 6.48 -16.28
N LEU A 239 24.84 6.04 -16.22
CA LEU A 239 25.74 6.31 -15.09
C LEU A 239 25.27 5.74 -13.73
N GLY A 240 24.30 4.81 -13.73
CA GLY A 240 23.72 4.24 -12.51
C GLY A 240 22.81 5.20 -11.73
N GLU A 241 22.34 6.28 -12.37
CA GLU A 241 21.52 7.31 -11.73
C GLU A 241 20.05 6.91 -11.71
N ASN A 242 19.37 7.07 -10.56
CA ASN A 242 17.93 6.94 -10.48
C ASN A 242 17.26 8.15 -11.13
N ARG A 243 16.23 7.93 -11.92
CA ARG A 243 15.43 8.98 -12.55
C ARG A 243 13.97 8.58 -12.48
N ASP A 244 13.10 9.58 -12.43
CA ASP A 244 11.68 9.29 -12.54
C ASP A 244 11.32 8.97 -14.01
N PRO A 245 10.15 8.37 -14.26
CA PRO A 245 9.79 7.90 -15.60
C PRO A 245 9.28 9.03 -16.52
N PHE A 246 9.27 10.28 -16.08
CA PHE A 246 8.68 11.41 -16.79
C PHE A 246 9.75 12.34 -17.34
N ASP A 247 9.47 12.97 -18.48
CA ASP A 247 10.29 14.07 -19.00
C ASP A 247 9.61 15.38 -18.61
N GLY A 248 10.24 16.13 -17.71
CA GLY A 248 9.66 17.32 -17.10
C GLY A 248 8.85 17.02 -15.84
N THR A 249 7.73 17.72 -15.65
CA THR A 249 6.94 17.60 -14.41
C THR A 249 6.29 16.23 -14.26
N ASN A 250 6.66 15.54 -13.19
CA ASN A 250 6.04 14.29 -12.75
C ASN A 250 4.58 14.52 -12.33
N PRO A 251 3.59 13.83 -12.94
CA PRO A 251 2.17 14.06 -12.67
C PRO A 251 1.74 13.60 -11.27
N PHE A 252 2.50 12.74 -10.59
CA PHE A 252 2.19 12.27 -9.24
C PHE A 252 2.70 13.21 -8.15
N THR A 253 3.82 13.89 -8.39
CA THR A 253 4.45 14.76 -7.39
C THR A 253 4.25 16.25 -7.69
N GLY A 254 4.06 16.61 -8.97
CA GLY A 254 4.03 17.99 -9.43
C GLY A 254 5.40 18.65 -9.56
N PHE A 255 6.49 17.87 -9.46
CA PHE A 255 7.87 18.37 -9.55
C PHE A 255 8.58 17.83 -10.79
N ASP A 256 9.46 18.66 -11.35
CA ASP A 256 10.38 18.30 -12.42
C ASP A 256 11.76 18.11 -11.79
N ASP A 257 12.34 16.93 -11.92
CA ASP A 257 13.67 16.60 -11.37
C ASP A 257 14.82 17.18 -12.22
N GLY A 258 14.50 17.75 -13.39
CA GLY A 258 15.46 18.33 -14.32
C GLY A 258 16.31 17.30 -15.06
N LEU A 259 15.99 16.01 -14.93
CA LEU A 259 16.63 14.89 -15.61
C LEU A 259 15.77 14.44 -16.79
N SER A 260 16.32 13.55 -17.62
CA SER A 260 15.54 12.91 -18.67
C SER A 260 14.75 11.74 -18.09
N ALA A 261 13.59 11.44 -18.67
CA ALA A 261 12.82 10.25 -18.32
C ALA A 261 13.65 8.95 -18.30
N ALA A 262 13.42 8.14 -17.28
CA ALA A 262 13.89 6.77 -17.18
C ALA A 262 13.35 5.88 -18.32
N PHE A 263 14.18 4.99 -18.85
CA PHE A 263 13.83 4.15 -20.00
C PHE A 263 14.36 2.71 -19.91
N VAL A 264 15.06 2.32 -18.85
CA VAL A 264 15.41 0.92 -18.59
C VAL A 264 14.57 0.40 -17.44
N SER A 265 14.52 -0.90 -17.24
CA SER A 265 13.63 -1.49 -16.25
C SER A 265 14.36 -2.09 -15.07
N PRO A 266 13.72 -2.08 -13.89
CA PRO A 266 14.25 -2.72 -12.70
C PRO A 266 14.17 -4.24 -12.84
N LEU A 267 14.76 -4.94 -11.86
CA LEU A 267 14.43 -6.34 -11.64
C LEU A 267 13.69 -6.46 -10.31
N VAL A 268 12.43 -6.88 -10.38
CA VAL A 268 11.58 -7.08 -9.20
C VAL A 268 11.69 -8.53 -8.74
N TRP A 269 12.16 -8.74 -7.52
CA TRP A 269 12.48 -10.07 -7.00
C TRP A 269 11.46 -10.60 -6.02
N GLU A 270 10.73 -9.75 -5.30
CA GLU A 270 9.70 -10.18 -4.36
C GLU A 270 8.74 -9.01 -4.09
N ILE A 271 7.47 -9.35 -3.86
CA ILE A 271 6.43 -8.48 -3.34
C ILE A 271 5.79 -9.21 -2.16
N ASP A 272 6.13 -8.81 -0.94
CA ASP A 272 5.50 -9.34 0.26
C ASP A 272 4.38 -8.40 0.72
N VAL A 273 3.23 -8.97 1.06
CA VAL A 273 2.11 -8.23 1.64
C VAL A 273 1.76 -8.82 3.00
N PHE A 274 1.99 -8.05 4.05
CA PHE A 274 1.61 -8.44 5.41
C PHE A 274 0.22 -7.93 5.72
N GLY A 275 -0.58 -8.78 6.34
CA GLY A 275 -1.94 -8.45 6.69
C GLY A 275 -2.66 -9.60 7.37
N SER A 276 -3.93 -9.37 7.67
CA SER A 276 -4.81 -10.35 8.28
C SER A 276 -6.16 -10.35 7.58
N ALA A 277 -6.85 -11.49 7.59
CA ALA A 277 -8.19 -11.57 7.03
C ALA A 277 -9.10 -10.50 7.68
N ALA A 278 -9.82 -9.74 6.86
CA ALA A 278 -10.80 -8.80 7.36
C ALA A 278 -11.89 -9.54 8.14
N ALA A 279 -12.53 -8.84 9.08
CA ALA A 279 -13.68 -9.40 9.78
C ALA A 279 -14.75 -9.80 8.75
N ALA A 280 -15.39 -10.94 8.96
CA ALA A 280 -16.51 -11.31 8.10
C ALA A 280 -17.66 -10.33 8.34
N ASP A 281 -18.26 -9.87 7.25
CA ASP A 281 -19.42 -9.00 7.28
C ASP A 281 -20.48 -9.51 8.26
N ASN A 282 -20.92 -8.66 9.17
CA ASN A 282 -21.90 -9.03 10.18
C ASN A 282 -22.91 -7.90 10.41
N ALA A 283 -24.19 -8.16 10.16
CA ALA A 283 -25.26 -7.20 10.38
C ALA A 283 -26.10 -7.45 11.66
N ASP A 284 -25.64 -8.32 12.56
CA ASP A 284 -26.21 -8.54 13.91
C ASP A 284 -25.60 -7.53 14.89
N PHE A 285 -26.04 -6.28 14.78
CA PHE A 285 -25.48 -5.14 15.50
C PHE A 285 -25.84 -5.16 16.98
N ASP A 286 -27.01 -5.69 17.34
CA ASP A 286 -27.40 -5.82 18.75
C ASP A 286 -26.89 -7.12 19.41
N GLY A 287 -26.25 -8.00 18.62
CA GLY A 287 -25.61 -9.24 19.05
C GLY A 287 -26.57 -10.32 19.54
N ASN A 288 -27.85 -10.24 19.16
CA ASN A 288 -28.87 -11.20 19.59
C ASN A 288 -28.88 -12.51 18.77
N GLY A 289 -28.04 -12.59 17.72
CA GLY A 289 -27.90 -13.75 16.85
C GLY A 289 -28.85 -13.74 15.65
N ARG A 290 -29.52 -12.62 15.36
CA ARG A 290 -30.47 -12.46 14.24
C ARG A 290 -30.23 -11.12 13.59
N VAL A 291 -30.28 -11.10 12.26
CA VAL A 291 -30.27 -9.86 11.50
C VAL A 291 -31.72 -9.49 11.19
N ASP A 292 -32.29 -8.53 11.91
CA ASP A 292 -33.67 -8.10 11.76
C ASP A 292 -33.86 -6.57 11.86
N GLY A 293 -35.10 -6.14 12.14
CA GLY A 293 -35.43 -4.72 12.22
C GLY A 293 -34.82 -4.02 13.44
N GLY A 294 -34.41 -4.76 14.47
CA GLY A 294 -33.64 -4.23 15.59
C GLY A 294 -32.28 -3.70 15.13
N ASP A 295 -31.56 -4.48 14.33
CA ASP A 295 -30.27 -4.08 13.77
C ASP A 295 -30.43 -2.88 12.83
N PHE A 296 -31.45 -2.85 11.99
CA PHE A 296 -31.68 -1.69 11.13
C PHE A 296 -31.85 -0.39 11.92
N LEU A 297 -32.56 -0.45 13.06
CA LEU A 297 -32.71 0.70 13.94
C LEU A 297 -31.37 1.08 14.60
N GLN A 298 -30.56 0.09 14.99
CA GLN A 298 -29.23 0.31 15.55
C GLN A 298 -28.31 1.04 14.55
N TRP A 299 -28.27 0.60 13.29
CA TRP A 299 -27.54 1.29 12.22
C TRP A 299 -28.08 2.71 11.97
N GLN A 300 -29.41 2.86 11.90
CA GLN A 300 -30.04 4.15 11.66
C GLN A 300 -29.78 5.16 12.78
N ASP A 301 -29.71 4.71 14.04
CA ASP A 301 -29.49 5.58 15.20
C ASP A 301 -28.07 6.15 15.25
N ASN A 302 -27.10 5.47 14.63
CA ASN A 302 -25.68 5.86 14.62
C ASN A 302 -25.22 6.46 13.28
N PHE A 303 -25.97 6.26 12.19
CA PHE A 303 -25.60 6.82 10.89
C PHE A 303 -25.65 8.38 10.87
N PRO A 304 -24.64 9.06 10.30
CA PRO A 304 -23.37 8.53 9.81
C PRO A 304 -22.25 8.59 10.87
N VAL A 305 -21.36 7.59 10.83
CA VAL A 305 -20.02 7.67 11.45
C VAL A 305 -18.99 7.64 10.32
N THR A 306 -18.01 8.55 10.35
CA THR A 306 -17.02 8.72 9.26
C THR A 306 -15.60 8.94 9.77
N ASP A 307 -15.35 8.73 11.08
CA ASP A 307 -14.06 8.95 11.72
C ASP A 307 -13.30 7.64 11.98
N MET A 308 -13.75 6.53 11.37
CA MET A 308 -13.14 5.20 11.48
C MET A 308 -13.12 4.64 12.92
N THR A 309 -14.03 5.11 13.79
CA THR A 309 -14.11 4.67 15.19
C THR A 309 -15.27 3.75 15.52
N ALA A 310 -16.19 3.54 14.56
CA ALA A 310 -17.34 2.68 14.76
C ALA A 310 -16.91 1.23 15.05
N VAL A 311 -17.74 0.55 15.82
CA VAL A 311 -17.69 -0.91 15.97
C VAL A 311 -18.98 -1.52 15.47
N LEU A 312 -19.03 -2.85 15.39
CA LEU A 312 -20.22 -3.60 15.01
C LEU A 312 -21.52 -3.13 15.70
N ALA A 313 -21.45 -2.84 17.01
CA ALA A 313 -22.61 -2.37 17.78
C ALA A 313 -23.10 -0.97 17.37
N ASP A 314 -22.24 -0.19 16.71
CA ASP A 314 -22.61 1.10 16.13
C ASP A 314 -23.27 0.93 14.76
N GLY A 315 -23.24 -0.25 14.15
CA GLY A 315 -23.78 -0.49 12.81
C GLY A 315 -22.72 -0.68 11.72
N ASP A 316 -21.45 -0.82 12.09
CA ASP A 316 -20.33 -1.10 11.19
C ASP A 316 -20.33 -2.59 10.82
N ALA A 317 -20.94 -2.92 9.69
CA ALA A 317 -21.15 -4.30 9.25
C ALA A 317 -19.92 -4.88 8.55
N ASN A 318 -19.15 -4.05 7.85
CA ASN A 318 -17.94 -4.46 7.11
C ASN A 318 -16.65 -4.36 7.95
N GLY A 319 -16.73 -3.76 9.13
CA GLY A 319 -15.60 -3.58 10.05
C GLY A 319 -14.61 -2.50 9.64
N ASP A 320 -15.02 -1.53 8.83
CA ASP A 320 -14.16 -0.45 8.32
C ASP A 320 -14.10 0.78 9.23
N GLY A 321 -14.83 0.76 10.35
CA GLY A 321 -14.90 1.83 11.34
C GLY A 321 -15.87 2.96 10.98
N ASN A 322 -16.60 2.87 9.87
CA ASN A 322 -17.65 3.81 9.50
C ASN A 322 -19.03 3.19 9.68
N VAL A 323 -20.07 4.02 9.62
CA VAL A 323 -21.46 3.57 9.56
C VAL A 323 -22.10 4.27 8.38
N ASP A 324 -22.19 3.58 7.25
CA ASP A 324 -22.61 4.16 5.99
C ASP A 324 -23.54 3.28 5.12
N ALA A 325 -23.62 3.58 3.82
CA ALA A 325 -24.51 2.89 2.89
C ALA A 325 -24.05 1.45 2.59
N ASP A 326 -22.76 1.16 2.71
CA ASP A 326 -22.20 -0.18 2.47
C ASP A 326 -22.64 -1.14 3.59
N ASP A 327 -22.65 -0.67 4.85
CA ASP A 327 -23.19 -1.43 5.97
C ASP A 327 -24.68 -1.73 5.81
N LEU A 328 -25.44 -0.75 5.33
CA LEU A 328 -26.86 -0.95 5.04
C LEU A 328 -27.06 -2.00 3.93
N ALA A 329 -26.21 -2.02 2.92
CA ALA A 329 -26.26 -3.02 1.86
C ALA A 329 -25.96 -4.44 2.40
N ILE A 330 -25.02 -4.55 3.34
CA ILE A 330 -24.74 -5.80 4.06
C ILE A 330 -25.96 -6.23 4.88
N TRP A 331 -26.56 -5.33 5.67
CA TRP A 331 -27.79 -5.63 6.42
C TRP A 331 -28.91 -6.10 5.50
N GLN A 332 -29.13 -5.44 4.35
CA GLN A 332 -30.15 -5.85 3.38
C GLN A 332 -29.90 -7.28 2.85
N THR A 333 -28.63 -7.63 2.63
CA THR A 333 -28.22 -8.95 2.14
C THR A 333 -28.39 -10.02 3.21
N GLN A 334 -28.12 -9.69 4.46
CA GLN A 334 -28.17 -10.62 5.60
C GLN A 334 -29.53 -10.65 6.32
N TYR A 335 -30.47 -9.76 5.99
CA TYR A 335 -31.76 -9.65 6.67
C TYR A 335 -32.54 -10.97 6.70
N GLY A 336 -33.01 -11.33 7.89
CA GLY A 336 -33.72 -12.58 8.16
C GLY A 336 -32.80 -13.79 8.34
N SER A 337 -31.47 -13.61 8.26
CA SER A 337 -30.52 -14.64 8.66
C SER A 337 -30.35 -14.70 10.18
N THR A 338 -29.96 -15.86 10.66
CA THR A 338 -29.36 -16.00 12.00
C THR A 338 -27.86 -15.90 11.81
N ALA A 339 -27.20 -14.92 12.43
CA ALA A 339 -25.76 -14.77 12.33
C ALA A 339 -25.10 -16.12 12.69
N SER A 340 -24.30 -16.65 11.76
CA SER A 340 -23.54 -17.87 12.04
C SER A 340 -22.51 -17.50 13.10
N LEU A 341 -22.78 -17.87 14.35
CA LEU A 341 -21.78 -17.91 15.39
C LEU A 341 -20.61 -18.72 14.85
N THR A 342 -19.50 -18.05 14.51
CA THR A 342 -18.25 -18.72 14.21
C THR A 342 -17.91 -19.55 15.45
N THR A 343 -18.02 -20.87 15.30
CA THR A 343 -17.66 -21.80 16.36
C THR A 343 -16.21 -21.51 16.75
N ALA A 344 -15.98 -21.06 17.98
CA ALA A 344 -14.64 -20.94 18.53
C ALA A 344 -13.87 -22.22 18.21
N VAL A 345 -12.82 -22.11 17.39
CA VAL A 345 -11.92 -23.21 17.09
C VAL A 345 -11.44 -23.73 18.44
N GLY A 346 -11.70 -25.00 18.72
CA GLY A 346 -11.36 -25.62 19.98
C GLY A 346 -9.88 -25.39 20.26
N VAL A 347 -9.59 -24.54 21.25
CA VAL A 347 -8.24 -24.35 21.77
C VAL A 347 -7.72 -25.74 22.12
N PRO A 348 -6.60 -26.20 21.55
CA PRO A 348 -6.00 -27.46 21.95
C PRO A 348 -5.78 -27.41 23.46
N GLU A 349 -6.45 -28.28 24.21
CA GLU A 349 -6.25 -28.33 25.65
C GLU A 349 -4.75 -28.55 25.91
N PRO A 350 -4.10 -27.71 26.74
CA PRO A 350 -2.67 -27.83 26.98
C PRO A 350 -2.37 -29.25 27.46
N ALA A 351 -1.26 -29.83 26.98
CA ALA A 351 -0.80 -31.19 27.31
C ALA A 351 -0.51 -31.42 28.82
N SER A 352 -0.89 -30.50 29.70
CA SER A 352 -0.79 -30.56 31.15
C SER A 352 -1.60 -31.72 31.77
N LEU A 353 -2.69 -32.19 31.14
CA LEU A 353 -3.41 -33.40 31.59
C LEU A 353 -2.59 -34.68 31.35
N ILE A 354 -1.82 -34.74 30.27
CA ILE A 354 -0.92 -35.86 29.97
C ILE A 354 0.28 -35.83 30.95
N MET A 355 0.81 -34.65 31.25
CA MET A 355 1.91 -34.51 32.23
C MET A 355 1.48 -34.90 33.66
N SER A 356 0.24 -34.58 34.05
CA SER A 356 -0.29 -34.91 35.39
C SER A 356 -0.53 -36.42 35.58
N SER A 357 -0.98 -37.12 34.52
CA SER A 357 -1.17 -38.57 34.55
C SER A 357 0.15 -39.37 34.51
N LEU A 358 1.18 -38.85 33.83
CA LEU A 358 2.54 -39.41 33.86
C LEU A 358 3.20 -39.23 35.24
N LEU A 359 3.01 -38.09 35.91
CA LEU A 359 3.53 -37.86 37.26
C LEU A 359 2.88 -38.77 38.30
N ALA A 360 1.56 -38.96 38.22
CA ALA A 360 0.81 -39.87 39.10
C ALA A 360 1.26 -41.33 38.93
N SER A 361 1.53 -41.75 37.70
CA SER A 361 2.00 -43.10 37.37
C SER A 361 3.43 -43.36 37.89
N ALA A 362 4.32 -42.36 37.80
CA ALA A 362 5.68 -42.45 38.34
C ALA A 362 5.70 -42.53 39.88
N LEU A 363 4.79 -41.80 40.55
CA LEU A 363 4.68 -41.82 42.02
C LEU A 363 4.09 -43.14 42.56
N LEU A 364 3.16 -43.77 41.83
CA LEU A 364 2.68 -45.12 42.19
C LEU A 364 3.75 -46.20 41.97
N GLY A 365 4.55 -46.09 40.91
CA GLY A 365 5.64 -47.04 40.62
C GLY A 365 6.75 -47.04 41.68
N LEU A 366 7.03 -45.89 42.31
CA LEU A 366 8.06 -45.81 43.36
C LEU A 366 7.62 -46.45 44.69
N ARG A 367 6.32 -46.47 45.00
CA ARG A 367 5.80 -47.08 46.24
C ARG A 367 5.87 -48.61 46.25
N VAL A 368 5.73 -49.25 45.09
CA VAL A 368 5.76 -50.72 44.97
C VAL A 368 7.19 -51.29 45.08
N ARG A 369 8.23 -50.47 44.85
CA ARG A 369 9.63 -50.90 44.95
C ARG A 369 10.24 -50.79 46.35
N LEU A 370 9.55 -50.20 47.31
CA LEU A 370 10.03 -49.94 48.68
C LEU A 370 9.37 -50.83 49.76
N SER A 371 8.58 -51.81 49.33
CA SER A 371 7.94 -52.87 50.13
C SER A 371 8.36 -54.22 49.61
#